data_AF-A0A1B7MDJ1-F1
#
_entry.id   AF-A0A1B7MDJ1-F1
#
_cell.length_a   1.000
_cell.length_b   1.000
_cell.length_c   1.000
_cell.angle_alpha   90.00
_cell.angle_beta   90.00
_cell.angle_gamma   90.00
#
_symmetry.space_group_name_H-M   'P 1'
#
loop_
_entity.id
_entity.type
_entity.pdbx_description
1 polymer ?
#
loop_
_entity_poly.entity_id
_entity_poly.type
_entity_poly.pdbx_seq_one_letter_code
_entity_poly.pdbx_strand_id
1 'polypeptide(L)'
;MSYSVNPTYPLLTVFSFLGFFLVLIPLPWHLQAWNAATCVYMLWTGISCLIQFVNSIIWRNNALNVAPVWCDISTKLLIGASIGIPASAMCISRRLYKIAVIKTVSVTREDKRRAVIVDLCISIGIPVI
;
A
#
# COMPACT_ATOMS: atom_id res chain seq x y z
N MET A 1 -18.79 -24.95 24.12
CA MET A 1 -18.60 -24.39 22.77
C MET A 1 -17.10 -24.14 22.63
N SER A 2 -16.42 -24.99 21.87
CA SER A 2 -14.95 -25.03 21.81
C SER A 2 -14.42 -23.76 21.14
N TYR A 3 -13.69 -22.94 21.88
CA TYR A 3 -12.89 -21.86 21.32
C TYR A 3 -11.76 -22.52 20.52
N SER A 4 -11.90 -22.59 19.21
CA SER A 4 -10.78 -22.94 18.33
C SER A 4 -9.73 -21.84 18.46
N VAL A 5 -8.77 -22.04 19.35
CA VAL A 5 -7.58 -21.21 19.44
C VAL A 5 -6.88 -21.33 18.10
N ASN A 6 -7.00 -20.29 17.26
CA ASN A 6 -6.30 -20.25 15.99
C ASN A 6 -4.80 -20.43 16.25
N PRO A 7 -4.16 -21.51 15.77
CA PRO A 7 -2.74 -21.78 16.05
C PRO A 7 -1.82 -20.72 15.42
N THR A 8 -2.33 -19.94 14.48
CA THR A 8 -1.63 -18.84 13.80
C THR A 8 -1.64 -17.54 14.59
N TYR A 9 -2.40 -17.43 15.70
CA TYR A 9 -2.33 -16.27 16.59
C TYR A 9 -1.18 -16.47 17.59
N PRO A 10 -0.24 -15.52 17.76
CA PRO A 10 -0.26 -14.11 17.35
C PRO A 10 0.58 -13.77 16.10
N LEU A 11 0.99 -14.75 15.27
CA LEU A 11 1.92 -14.53 14.16
C LEU A 11 1.45 -13.43 13.20
N LEU A 12 0.20 -13.49 12.73
CA LEU A 12 -0.34 -12.48 11.80
C LEU A 12 -0.25 -11.06 12.38
N THR A 13 -0.63 -10.88 13.64
CA THR A 13 -0.58 -9.58 14.33
C THR A 13 0.85 -9.06 14.39
N VAL A 14 1.82 -9.90 14.77
CA VAL A 14 3.23 -9.50 14.89
C VAL A 14 3.82 -9.17 13.51
N PHE A 15 3.58 -10.00 12.50
CA PHE A 15 4.09 -9.76 11.14
C PHE A 15 3.45 -8.56 10.47
N SER A 16 2.14 -8.32 10.65
CA SER A 16 1.47 -7.13 10.11
C SER A 16 1.97 -5.85 10.77
N PHE A 17 2.21 -5.87 12.09
CA PHE A 17 2.77 -4.72 12.80
C PHE A 17 4.21 -4.43 12.33
N LEU A 18 5.06 -5.45 12.30
CA LEU A 18 6.43 -5.30 11.80
C LEU A 18 6.43 -4.83 10.34
N GLY A 19 5.61 -5.44 9.48
CA GLY A 19 5.46 -5.09 8.07
C GLY A 19 5.09 -3.62 7.86
N PHE A 20 4.23 -3.06 8.71
CA PHE A 20 3.89 -1.64 8.68
C PHE A 20 5.12 -0.74 8.90
N PHE A 21 5.93 -1.00 9.93
CA PHE A 21 7.13 -0.20 10.15
C PHE A 21 8.18 -0.41 9.06
N LEU A 22 8.43 -1.67 8.69
CA LEU A 22 9.40 -2.05 7.67
C LEU A 22 9.13 -1.36 6.34
N VAL A 23 7.86 -1.25 5.92
CA VAL A 23 7.50 -0.61 4.65
C VAL A 23 7.58 0.92 4.71
N LEU A 24 7.50 1.53 5.89
CA LEU A 24 7.61 2.98 6.07
C LEU A 24 9.07 3.49 6.22
N ILE A 25 10.01 2.65 6.67
CA ILE A 25 11.43 3.03 6.85
C ILE A 25 12.06 3.65 5.58
N PRO A 26 11.94 3.07 4.38
CA PRO A 26 12.57 3.61 3.17
C PRO A 26 11.79 4.76 2.52
N LEU A 27 10.62 5.13 3.06
CA LEU A 27 9.76 6.19 2.54
C LEU A 27 10.47 7.55 2.38
N PRO A 28 11.18 8.10 3.39
CA PRO A 28 11.89 9.37 3.24
C PRO A 28 12.96 9.34 2.14
N TRP A 29 13.65 8.20 1.97
CA TRP A 29 14.72 8.07 0.96
C TRP A 29 14.15 8.06 -0.45
N HIS A 30 13.05 7.33 -0.66
CA HIS A 30 12.37 7.29 -1.95
C HIS A 30 11.66 8.60 -2.30
N LEU A 31 11.17 9.34 -1.30
CA LEU A 31 10.59 10.66 -1.50
C LEU A 31 11.65 11.64 -2.02
N GLN A 32 12.85 11.61 -1.44
CA GLN A 32 13.97 12.44 -1.87
C GLN A 32 14.48 12.06 -3.27
N ALA A 33 14.38 10.78 -3.64
CA ALA A 33 14.68 10.28 -4.99
C ALA A 33 13.58 10.59 -6.03
N TRP A 34 12.52 11.33 -5.66
CA TRP A 34 11.39 11.65 -6.52
C TRP A 34 10.66 10.39 -7.05
N ASN A 35 10.67 9.30 -6.30
CA ASN A 35 10.00 8.05 -6.65
C ASN A 35 8.57 8.01 -6.09
N ALA A 36 7.69 8.84 -6.62
CA ALA A 36 6.31 8.96 -6.14
C ALA A 36 5.52 7.64 -6.24
N ALA A 37 5.65 6.89 -7.34
CA ALA A 37 5.00 5.59 -7.51
C ALA A 37 5.38 4.59 -6.40
N THR A 38 6.66 4.55 -6.02
CA THR A 38 7.14 3.72 -4.90
C THR A 38 6.58 4.21 -3.57
N CYS A 39 6.49 5.52 -3.35
CA CYS A 39 5.88 6.09 -2.14
C CYS A 39 4.41 5.68 -2.00
N VAL A 40 3.63 5.78 -3.08
CA VAL A 40 2.22 5.37 -3.08
C VAL A 40 2.07 3.86 -2.86
N TYR A 41 2.93 3.05 -3.49
CA TYR A 41 2.98 1.60 -3.23
C TYR A 41 3.22 1.28 -1.75
N MET A 42 4.20 1.94 -1.13
CA MET A 42 4.52 1.77 0.29
C MET A 42 3.37 2.20 1.20
N LEU A 43 2.70 3.31 0.88
CA LEU A 43 1.53 3.78 1.62
C LEU A 43 0.36 2.79 1.55
N TRP A 44 0.00 2.30 0.35
CA TRP A 44 -1.07 1.30 0.20
C TRP A 44 -0.76 -0.02 0.92
N THR A 45 0.49 -0.47 0.84
CA THR A 45 0.95 -1.69 1.53
C THR A 45 0.92 -1.49 3.05
N GLY A 46 1.39 -0.33 3.55
CA GLY A 46 1.35 0.02 4.96
C GLY A 46 -0.08 0.09 5.51
N ILE A 47 -0.99 0.76 4.79
CA ILE A 47 -2.42 0.81 5.17
C ILE A 47 -3.00 -0.60 5.25
N SER A 48 -2.68 -1.47 4.30
CA SER A 48 -3.15 -2.87 4.29
C SER A 48 -2.64 -3.67 5.48
N CYS A 49 -1.36 -3.51 5.84
CA CYS A 49 -0.77 -4.12 7.04
C CYS A 49 -1.41 -3.60 8.33
N LEU A 50 -1.68 -2.30 8.42
CA LEU A 50 -2.34 -1.70 9.58
C LEU A 50 -3.77 -2.23 9.74
N ILE A 51 -4.53 -2.35 8.64
CA ILE A 51 -5.89 -2.91 8.65
C ILE A 51 -5.87 -4.36 9.15
N GLN A 52 -4.94 -5.19 8.65
CA GLN A 52 -4.80 -6.58 9.10
C GLN A 52 -4.43 -6.68 10.59
N PHE A 53 -3.55 -5.80 11.06
CA PHE A 53 -3.18 -5.72 12.48
C PHE A 53 -4.40 -5.41 13.37
N VAL A 54 -5.15 -4.36 13.02
CA VAL A 54 -6.33 -3.94 13.79
C VAL A 54 -7.42 -5.00 13.76
N ASN A 55 -7.68 -5.61 12.59
CA ASN A 55 -8.68 -6.66 12.45
C ASN A 55 -8.32 -7.91 13.27
N SER A 56 -7.05 -8.31 13.30
CA SER A 56 -6.57 -9.44 14.09
C SER A 56 -6.73 -9.22 15.60
N ILE A 57 -6.65 -7.97 16.08
CA ILE A 57 -6.84 -7.62 17.49
C ILE A 57 -8.33 -7.58 17.85
N ILE A 58 -9.15 -6.87 17.07
CA ILE A 58 -10.56 -6.65 17.40
C ILE A 58 -11.39 -7.94 17.24
N TRP A 59 -11.15 -8.71 16.18
CA TRP A 59 -11.91 -9.94 15.87
C TRP A 59 -11.24 -11.23 16.37
N ARG A 60 -10.31 -11.14 17.33
CA ARG A 60 -9.55 -12.30 17.84
C ARG A 60 -10.40 -13.49 18.27
N ASN A 61 -11.56 -13.22 18.90
CA ASN A 61 -12.42 -14.26 19.47
C ASN A 61 -13.91 -14.00 19.22
N ASN A 62 -14.23 -13.15 18.24
CA ASN A 62 -15.59 -12.74 17.95
C ASN A 62 -15.74 -12.57 16.45
N ALA A 63 -16.83 -13.06 15.87
CA ALA A 63 -17.21 -12.81 14.48
C ALA A 63 -18.28 -11.69 14.36
N LEU A 64 -18.65 -11.08 15.49
CA LEU A 64 -19.68 -10.05 15.56
C LEU A 64 -19.16 -8.72 15.01
N ASN A 65 -20.03 -7.91 14.40
CA ASN A 65 -19.67 -6.59 13.89
C ASN A 65 -19.58 -5.57 15.05
N VAL A 66 -18.51 -5.66 15.85
CA VAL A 66 -18.30 -4.81 17.04
C VAL A 66 -18.11 -3.34 16.67
N ALA A 67 -17.56 -3.06 15.48
CA ALA A 67 -17.28 -1.71 15.00
C ALA A 67 -17.72 -1.54 13.53
N PRO A 68 -19.01 -1.24 13.26
CA PRO A 68 -19.54 -1.15 11.90
C PRO A 68 -18.87 -0.04 11.08
N VAL A 69 -18.54 1.09 11.70
CA VAL A 69 -17.85 2.21 11.03
C VAL A 69 -16.44 1.80 10.59
N TRP A 70 -15.71 1.05 11.42
CA TRP A 70 -14.38 0.53 11.07
C TRP A 70 -14.45 -0.50 9.94
N CYS A 71 -15.44 -1.40 9.99
CA CYS A 71 -15.61 -2.44 8.99
C CYS A 71 -15.88 -1.86 7.58
N ASP A 72 -16.71 -0.82 7.50
CA ASP A 72 -16.99 -0.12 6.22
C ASP A 72 -15.73 0.57 5.65
N ILE A 73 -14.99 1.31 6.50
CA ILE A 73 -13.76 2.00 6.09
C ILE A 73 -12.68 1.00 5.68
N SER A 74 -12.42 -0.02 6.49
CA SER A 74 -11.38 -1.02 6.24
C SER A 74 -11.64 -1.81 4.96
N THR A 75 -12.90 -2.17 4.69
CA THR A 75 -13.29 -2.86 3.46
C THR A 75 -13.00 -2.00 2.23
N LYS A 76 -13.41 -0.73 2.24
CA LYS A 76 -13.15 0.22 1.14
C LYS A 76 -11.65 0.41 0.90
N LEU A 77 -10.86 0.57 1.97
CA LEU A 77 -9.42 0.71 1.87
C LEU A 77 -8.73 -0.56 1.36
N LEU A 78 -9.19 -1.75 1.75
CA LEU A 78 -8.66 -3.02 1.24
C LEU A 78 -8.99 -3.23 -0.25
N ILE A 79 -10.21 -2.88 -0.67
CA ILE A 79 -10.58 -2.90 -2.09
C ILE A 79 -9.67 -1.94 -2.87
N GLY A 80 -9.53 -0.71 -2.38
CA GLY A 80 -8.63 0.29 -2.95
C GLY A 80 -7.17 -0.21 -3.02
N ALA A 81 -6.67 -0.88 -1.98
CA ALA A 81 -5.33 -1.45 -1.97
C ALA A 81 -5.15 -2.58 -2.99
N SER A 82 -6.16 -3.42 -3.20
CA SER A 82 -6.08 -4.52 -4.18
C SER A 82 -5.89 -4.04 -5.62
N ILE A 83 -6.33 -2.81 -5.92
CA ILE A 83 -6.15 -2.15 -7.21
C ILE A 83 -4.95 -1.19 -7.19
N GLY A 84 -4.77 -0.46 -6.09
CA GLY A 84 -3.73 0.56 -5.91
C GLY A 84 -2.31 -0.02 -5.88
N ILE A 85 -2.11 -1.19 -5.26
CA ILE A 85 -0.82 -1.89 -5.22
C ILE A 85 -0.36 -2.30 -6.63
N PRO A 86 -1.13 -3.05 -7.44
CA PRO A 86 -0.70 -3.41 -8.79
C PRO A 86 -0.63 -2.20 -9.74
N ALA A 87 -1.50 -1.20 -9.58
CA ALA A 87 -1.42 0.05 -10.35
C ALA A 87 -0.09 0.78 -10.08
N SER A 88 0.31 0.88 -8.81
CA SER A 88 1.59 1.48 -8.42
C SER A 88 2.78 0.65 -8.91
N ALA A 89 2.69 -0.69 -8.86
CA ALA A 89 3.72 -1.58 -9.38
C ALA A 89 3.93 -1.42 -10.90
N MET A 90 2.85 -1.28 -11.67
CA MET A 90 2.91 -0.99 -13.11
C MET A 90 3.60 0.34 -13.38
N CYS A 91 3.28 1.38 -12.59
CA CYS A 91 3.93 2.69 -12.66
C CYS A 91 5.45 2.61 -12.40
N ILE A 92 5.87 1.84 -11.39
CA ILE A 92 7.28 1.58 -11.10
C ILE A 92 7.96 0.88 -12.29
N SER A 93 7.36 -0.19 -12.81
CA SER A 93 7.88 -0.94 -13.96
C SER A 93 8.00 -0.07 -15.21
N ARG A 94 7.01 0.81 -15.47
CA ARG A 94 7.06 1.78 -16.57
C ARG A 94 8.22 2.76 -16.44
N ARG A 95 8.49 3.24 -15.23
CA ARG A 95 9.63 4.11 -14.97
C ARG A 95 10.96 3.39 -15.19
N LEU A 96 11.09 2.16 -14.69
CA LEU A 96 12.27 1.32 -14.88
C LEU A 96 12.51 1.03 -16.37
N TYR A 97 11.45 0.71 -17.12
CA TYR A 97 11.52 0.50 -18.56
C TYR A 97 12.02 1.76 -19.28
N LYS A 98 11.50 2.94 -18.95
CA LYS A 98 12.00 4.20 -19.51
C LYS A 98 13.49 4.42 -19.20
N ILE A 99 13.94 4.12 -17.98
CA ILE A 99 15.35 4.24 -17.59
C ILE A 99 16.22 3.25 -18.39
N ALA A 100 15.76 2.03 -18.62
CA ALA A 100 16.49 1.00 -19.35
C ALA A 100 16.59 1.27 -20.86
N VAL A 101 15.56 1.90 -21.46
CA VAL A 101 15.47 2.15 -22.90
C VAL A 101 16.07 3.50 -23.32
N ILE A 102 16.05 4.52 -22.44
CA ILE A 102 16.59 5.85 -22.76
C ILE A 102 18.12 5.78 -22.85
N LYS A 103 18.65 5.94 -24.06
CA LYS A 103 20.11 6.03 -24.31
C LYS A 103 20.66 7.46 -24.27
N THR A 104 19.89 8.49 -24.64
CA THR A 104 20.40 9.88 -24.77
C THR A 104 19.27 10.94 -24.78
N VAL A 105 18.65 11.24 -23.62
CA VAL A 105 17.73 12.40 -23.50
C VAL A 105 17.95 13.13 -22.18
N SER A 106 18.11 14.46 -22.27
CA SER A 106 18.01 15.41 -21.17
C SER A 106 16.58 15.38 -20.60
N VAL A 107 16.32 14.49 -19.65
CA VAL A 107 15.03 14.45 -18.95
C VAL A 107 14.85 15.77 -18.18
N THR A 108 13.94 16.62 -18.66
CA THR A 108 13.65 17.89 -18.01
C THR A 108 12.97 17.67 -16.65
N ARG A 109 13.07 18.64 -15.74
CA ARG A 109 12.38 18.59 -14.44
C ARG A 109 10.85 18.56 -14.61
N GLU A 110 10.34 19.13 -15.69
CA GLU A 110 8.91 19.19 -16.02
C GLU A 110 8.37 17.81 -16.43
N ASP A 111 9.13 17.04 -17.22
CA ASP A 111 8.79 15.66 -17.56
C ASP A 111 8.74 14.76 -16.33
N LYS A 112 9.67 14.95 -15.37
CA LYS A 112 9.65 14.21 -14.09
C LYS A 112 8.41 14.56 -13.26
N ARG A 113 8.02 15.83 -13.20
CA ARG A 113 6.80 16.26 -12.48
C ARG A 113 5.53 15.71 -13.13
N ARG A 114 5.41 15.77 -14.46
CA ARG A 114 4.27 15.18 -15.18
C ARG A 114 4.16 13.67 -14.95
N ALA A 115 5.28 12.95 -14.97
CA ALA A 115 5.29 11.52 -14.67
C ALA A 115 4.79 11.23 -13.25
N VAL A 116 5.24 12.01 -12.25
CA VAL A 116 4.78 11.88 -10.86
C VAL A 116 3.29 12.14 -10.71
N ILE A 117 2.76 13.17 -11.37
CA ILE A 117 1.32 13.50 -11.33
C ILE A 117 0.52 12.36 -11.96
N VAL A 118 0.96 11.84 -13.11
CA VAL A 118 0.29 10.71 -13.78
C VAL A 118 0.34 9.45 -12.90
N ASP A 119 1.47 9.15 -12.27
CA ASP A 119 1.60 8.02 -11.35
C ASP A 119 0.64 8.17 -10.15
N LEU A 120 0.52 9.38 -9.57
CA LEU A 120 -0.43 9.68 -8.50
C LEU A 120 -1.89 9.53 -8.96
N CYS A 121 -2.23 10.05 -10.14
CA CYS A 121 -3.57 9.92 -10.70
C CYS A 121 -3.96 8.46 -10.97
N ILE A 122 -3.02 7.62 -11.43
CA ILE A 122 -3.28 6.21 -11.71
C ILE A 122 -3.39 5.41 -10.40
N SER A 123 -2.45 5.62 -9.48
CA SER A 123 -2.36 4.84 -8.23
C SER A 123 -3.35 5.26 -7.13
N ILE A 124 -3.91 6.47 -7.20
CA ILE A 124 -4.92 6.98 -6.27
C ILE A 124 -6.27 7.19 -6.96
N GLY A 125 -6.30 7.62 -8.22
CA GLY A 125 -7.55 7.89 -8.92
C GLY A 125 -8.32 6.63 -9.30
N ILE A 126 -7.65 5.58 -9.79
CA ILE A 126 -8.31 4.31 -10.13
C ILE A 126 -8.94 3.63 -8.90
N PRO A 127 -8.29 3.52 -7.72
CA PRO A 127 -8.92 2.91 -6.55
C PRO A 127 -10.03 3.76 -5.89
N VAL A 128 -10.23 5.01 -6.32
CA VAL A 128 -11.27 5.91 -5.80
C VAL A 128 -12.54 5.88 -6.66
N ILE A 129 -12.46 5.44 -7.92
CA ILE A 129 -13.59 5.31 -8.86
C ILE A 129 -14.15 3.90 -8.80
#